data_AF-A0A562PC17-F1
#
_entry.id   AF-A0A562PC17-F1
#
_cell.length_a   1.000
_cell.length_b   1.000
_cell.length_c   1.000
_cell.angle_alpha   90.00
_cell.angle_beta   90.00
_cell.angle_gamma   90.00
#
_symmetry.space_group_name_H-M   'P 1'
#
loop_
_entity.id
_entity.type
_entity.pdbx_description
1 polymer ?
#
loop_
_entity_poly.entity_id
_entity_poly.type
_entity_poly.pdbx_seq_one_letter_code
_entity_poly.pdbx_strand_id
1 'polypeptide(L)'
;MTLRGKTGWREVEIGRGSSNATCPVVALQSWLRLARIAHGPLFRRVTGQDRSVGAERLNDQEVARLVKRAALAAGVRGDMSEGDRTLRRSAA
;
A
#
# COMPACT_ATOMS: atom_id res chain seq x y z
N MET A 1 -10.34 -2.24 8.80
CA MET A 1 -10.15 -1.53 7.51
C MET A 1 -11.22 -2.03 6.57
N THR A 2 -12.08 -1.16 6.07
CA THR A 2 -13.11 -1.55 5.10
C THR A 2 -12.50 -1.53 3.70
N LEU A 3 -12.66 -2.63 2.96
CA LEU A 3 -12.18 -2.76 1.60
C LEU A 3 -13.37 -2.75 0.65
N ARG A 4 -13.23 -2.05 -0.48
CA ARG A 4 -14.24 -2.07 -1.53
C ARG A 4 -13.99 -3.25 -2.47
N GLY A 5 -14.93 -4.19 -2.50
CA GLY A 5 -14.98 -5.27 -3.49
C GLY A 5 -15.88 -4.93 -4.68
N LYS A 6 -16.03 -5.88 -5.62
CA LYS A 6 -16.92 -5.75 -6.78
C LYS A 6 -18.39 -5.49 -6.40
N THR A 7 -18.78 -5.82 -5.18
CA THR A 7 -20.16 -5.73 -4.66
C THR A 7 -20.35 -4.66 -3.58
N GLY A 8 -19.38 -3.75 -3.37
CA GLY A 8 -19.48 -2.69 -2.38
C GLY A 8 -18.46 -2.81 -1.25
N TRP A 9 -18.73 -2.17 -0.12
CA TRP A 9 -17.85 -2.19 1.04
C TRP A 9 -18.03 -3.48 1.82
N ARG A 10 -16.91 -4.09 2.21
CA ARG A 10 -16.89 -5.21 3.13
C ARG A 10 -15.78 -5.06 4.15
N GLU A 11 -16.00 -5.63 5.31
CA GLU A 11 -14.92 -5.88 6.26
C GLU A 11 -14.12 -7.08 5.77
N VAL A 12 -12.80 -6.97 5.91
CA VAL A 12 -11.87 -8.03 5.50
C VAL A 12 -10.82 -8.16 6.58
N GLU A 13 -10.59 -9.40 6.99
CA GLU A 13 -9.51 -9.75 7.89
C GLU A 13 -8.17 -9.72 7.14
N ILE A 14 -7.17 -9.12 7.77
CA ILE A 14 -5.81 -9.06 7.25
C ILE A 14 -4.91 -9.80 8.24
N GLY A 15 -4.47 -10.99 7.86
CA GLY A 15 -3.53 -11.78 8.66
C GLY A 15 -2.17 -11.10 8.81
N ARG A 16 -1.49 -11.36 9.93
CA ARG A 16 -0.07 -10.98 10.08
C ARG A 16 0.78 -11.84 9.16
N GLY A 17 1.70 -11.20 8.43
CA GLY A 17 2.72 -11.91 7.67
C GLY A 17 3.81 -12.48 8.60
N SER A 18 4.49 -13.53 8.13
CA SER A 18 5.56 -14.22 8.86
C SER A 18 6.87 -13.42 8.94
N SER A 19 7.10 -12.50 8.00
CA SER A 19 8.28 -11.63 7.98
C SER A 19 7.88 -10.17 8.14
N ASN A 20 8.63 -9.42 8.96
CA ASN A 20 8.41 -7.99 9.15
C ASN A 20 8.48 -7.20 7.83
N ALA A 21 9.34 -7.61 6.90
CA ALA A 21 9.52 -6.92 5.62
C ALA A 21 8.29 -7.00 4.70
N THR A 22 7.46 -8.03 4.86
CA THR A 22 6.27 -8.26 4.02
C THR A 22 4.96 -8.28 4.81
N CYS A 23 5.01 -8.09 6.14
CA CYS A 23 3.85 -8.14 7.01
C CYS A 23 3.00 -6.86 6.86
N PRO A 24 1.75 -6.96 6.39
CA PRO A 24 0.89 -5.79 6.18
C PRO A 24 0.52 -5.10 7.49
N VAL A 25 0.42 -5.85 8.60
CA VAL A 25 0.10 -5.30 9.92
C VAL A 25 1.26 -4.45 10.46
N VAL A 26 2.50 -4.94 10.35
CA VAL A 26 3.69 -4.19 10.78
C VAL A 26 3.89 -2.95 9.90
N ALA A 27 3.70 -3.07 8.59
CA ALA A 27 3.76 -1.94 7.67
C ALA A 27 2.73 -0.85 8.03
N LEU A 28 1.48 -1.24 8.30
CA LEU A 28 0.42 -0.31 8.71
C LEU A 28 0.73 0.35 10.06
N GLN A 29 1.14 -0.42 11.07
CA GLN A 29 1.48 0.12 12.38
C GLN A 29 2.66 1.11 12.32
N SER A 30 3.67 0.80 11.51
CA SER A 30 4.82 1.68 11.29
C SER A 30 4.38 2.98 10.63
N TRP A 31 3.52 2.89 9.61
CA TRP A 31 2.95 4.07 8.95
C TRP A 31 2.14 4.95 9.91
N LEU A 32 1.20 4.37 10.68
CA LEU A 32 0.39 5.13 11.66
C LEU A 32 1.26 5.90 12.65
N ARG A 33 2.37 5.30 13.11
CA ARG A 33 3.32 5.91 14.04
C ARG A 33 4.08 7.07 13.39
N LEU A 34 4.65 6.85 12.21
CA LEU A 34 5.44 7.87 11.49
C LEU A 34 4.57 9.04 11.03
N ALA A 35 3.35 8.75 10.59
CA ALA A 35 2.39 9.74 10.12
C ALA A 35 1.57 10.40 11.25
N ARG A 36 1.75 9.94 12.50
CA ARG A 36 1.02 10.41 13.69
C ARG A 36 -0.50 10.39 13.50
N ILE A 37 -1.00 9.31 12.90
CA ILE A 37 -2.43 9.14 12.59
C ILE A 37 -3.10 8.39 13.74
N ALA A 38 -3.95 9.08 14.49
CA ALA A 38 -4.85 8.44 15.46
C ALA A 38 -6.18 8.04 14.81
N HIS A 39 -6.76 8.95 14.00
CA HIS A 39 -8.06 8.77 13.33
C HIS A 39 -8.07 9.46 11.97
N GLY A 40 -8.99 9.06 11.08
CA GLY A 40 -9.16 9.66 9.76
C GLY A 40 -8.50 8.85 8.62
N PRO A 41 -8.19 9.47 7.48
CA PRO A 41 -7.70 8.75 6.30
C PRO A 41 -6.31 8.16 6.55
N LEU A 42 -6.12 6.90 6.13
CA LEU A 42 -4.82 6.22 6.22
C LEU A 42 -3.84 6.73 5.16
N PHE A 43 -4.29 6.86 3.92
CA PHE A 43 -3.46 7.35 2.82
C PHE A 43 -3.51 8.86 2.79
N ARG A 44 -2.48 9.52 3.36
CA ARG A 44 -2.36 10.97 3.43
C ARG A 44 -1.19 11.47 2.61
N ARG A 45 -1.28 12.72 2.14
CA ARG A 45 -0.23 13.34 1.34
C ARG A 45 1.02 13.60 2.20
N VAL A 46 2.19 13.27 1.64
CA VAL A 46 3.51 13.62 2.21
C VAL A 46 4.07 14.80 1.42
N THR A 47 4.49 15.87 2.09
CA THR A 47 5.05 17.07 1.44
C THR A 47 6.58 17.10 1.48
N GLY A 48 7.20 17.84 0.54
CA GLY A 48 8.56 17.59 0.07
C GLY A 48 9.72 18.25 0.83
N GLN A 49 9.49 19.01 1.90
CA GLN A 49 10.58 19.73 2.58
C GLN A 49 10.94 19.13 3.95
N ASP A 50 9.95 18.61 4.66
CA ASP A 50 10.09 18.02 5.99
C ASP A 50 9.50 16.60 6.09
N ARG A 51 9.04 16.04 4.96
CA ARG A 51 8.23 14.80 4.92
C ARG A 51 7.00 14.89 5.82
N SER A 52 6.46 16.09 6.04
CA SER A 52 5.23 16.26 6.79
C SER A 52 4.09 15.53 6.12
N VAL A 53 3.22 14.97 6.96
CA VAL A 53 2.01 14.29 6.54
C VAL A 53 0.83 15.24 6.77
N GLY A 54 0.14 15.62 5.69
CA GLY A 54 -1.05 16.45 5.76
C GLY A 54 -2.24 15.72 6.41
N ALA A 55 -3.31 16.44 6.75
CA ALA A 55 -4.53 15.83 7.30
C ALA A 55 -5.43 15.20 6.22
N GLU A 56 -5.33 15.70 4.98
CA GLU A 56 -6.18 15.30 3.87
C GLU A 56 -5.83 13.93 3.29
N ARG A 57 -6.87 13.26 2.78
CA ARG A 57 -6.71 11.99 2.06
C ARG A 57 -5.97 12.22 0.72
N LEU A 58 -5.20 11.23 0.29
CA LEU A 58 -4.69 11.17 -1.07
C LEU A 58 -5.84 10.97 -2.07
N ASN A 59 -5.68 11.54 -3.26
CA ASN A 59 -6.59 11.27 -4.37
C ASN A 59 -6.37 9.85 -4.91
N ASP A 60 -7.44 9.20 -5.39
CA ASP A 60 -7.38 7.83 -5.90
C ASP A 60 -6.42 7.67 -7.10
N GLN A 61 -6.41 8.66 -8.00
CA GLN A 61 -5.48 8.71 -9.13
C GLN A 61 -4.03 8.84 -8.67
N GLU A 62 -3.77 9.55 -7.58
CA GLU A 62 -2.42 9.68 -7.01
C GLU A 62 -1.96 8.36 -6.38
N VAL A 63 -2.86 7.67 -5.66
CA VAL A 63 -2.60 6.32 -5.16
C VAL A 63 -2.26 5.38 -6.32
N ALA A 64 -3.05 5.40 -7.39
CA ALA A 64 -2.79 4.57 -8.57
C ALA A 64 -1.44 4.88 -9.22
N ARG A 65 -1.06 6.16 -9.36
CA ARG A 65 0.26 6.57 -9.87
C ARG A 65 1.39 6.10 -8.95
N LEU A 66 1.22 6.20 -7.63
CA LEU A 66 2.22 5.75 -6.67
C LEU A 66 2.44 4.24 -6.75
N VAL A 67 1.37 3.46 -6.77
CA VAL A 67 1.43 1.99 -6.89
C VAL A 67 2.10 1.58 -8.20
N LYS A 68 1.73 2.20 -9.34
CA LYS A 68 2.35 1.91 -10.64
C LYS A 68 3.85 2.19 -10.63
N ARG A 69 4.28 3.34 -10.09
CA ARG A 69 5.71 3.66 -9.97
C ARG A 69 6.45 2.67 -9.07
N ALA A 70 5.87 2.31 -7.92
CA ALA A 70 6.47 1.34 -7.01
C ALA A 70 6.61 -0.05 -7.66
N ALA A 71 5.57 -0.48 -8.39
CA ALA A 71 5.58 -1.72 -9.15
C ALA A 71 6.69 -1.72 -10.22
N LEU A 72 6.79 -0.64 -11.00
CA LEU A 72 7.85 -0.49 -12.02
C LEU A 72 9.25 -0.51 -11.40
N ALA A 73 9.46 0.21 -10.28
CA ALA A 73 10.72 0.22 -9.56
C ALA A 73 11.09 -1.17 -8.99
N ALA A 74 10.08 -1.95 -8.58
CA ALA A 74 10.24 -3.33 -8.15
C ALA A 74 10.35 -4.33 -9.33
N GLY A 75 10.36 -3.86 -10.58
CA GLY A 75 10.40 -4.71 -11.77
C GLY A 75 9.12 -5.52 -12.03
N VAL A 76 8.01 -5.20 -11.34
CA VAL A 76 6.71 -5.83 -11.52
C VAL A 76 6.07 -5.27 -12.80
N ARG A 77 6.07 -6.06 -13.87
CA ARG A 77 5.46 -5.67 -15.14
C ARG A 77 4.01 -6.17 -15.25
N GLY A 78 3.11 -5.26 -15.64
CA GLY A 78 1.68 -5.51 -15.75
C GLY A 78 1.25 -6.23 -17.04
N ASP A 79 2.13 -6.30 -18.03
CA ASP A 79 2.00 -7.04 -19.30
C ASP A 79 2.18 -8.55 -19.12
N MET A 80 2.80 -8.99 -18.02
CA MET A 80 3.01 -10.39 -17.70
C MET A 80 1.76 -11.03 -17.07
N SER A 81 1.52 -12.30 -17.41
CA SER A 81 0.47 -13.12 -16.81
C SER A 81 0.72 -13.32 -15.31
N GLU A 82 -0.32 -13.65 -14.52
CA GLU A 82 -0.12 -13.90 -13.08
C GLU A 82 0.91 -15.00 -12.83
N GLY A 83 0.97 -16.04 -13.66
CA GLY A 83 1.94 -17.13 -13.57
C GLY A 83 3.39 -16.68 -13.77
N ASP A 84 3.63 -15.77 -14.71
CA ASP A 84 4.96 -15.22 -14.98
C ASP A 84 5.43 -14.29 -13.85
N ARG A 85 4.49 -13.61 -13.17
CA ARG A 85 4.80 -12.76 -12.01
C ARG A 85 5.22 -13.57 -10.79
N THR A 86 4.60 -14.72 -10.55
CA THR A 86 4.98 -15.62 -9.45
C THR A 86 6.37 -16.21 -9.68
N LEU A 87 6.66 -16.68 -10.90
CA LEU A 87 7.95 -17.30 -11.23
C LEU A 87 9.14 -16.35 -10.99
N ARG A 88 8.99 -15.07 -11.37
CA ARG A 88 10.06 -14.08 -11.17
C ARG A 88 10.25 -13.65 -9.71
N ARG A 89 9.20 -13.69 -8.88
CA ARG A 89 9.30 -13.39 -7.44
C ARG A 89 10.07 -14.46 -6.67
N SER A 90 10.15 -15.69 -7.20
CA SER A 90 10.89 -16.80 -6.62
C SER A 90 12.39 -16.78 -6.96
N ALA A 91 12.81 -15.90 -7.87
CA ALA A 91 14.17 -15.82 -8.41
C ALA A 91 14.99 -14.63 -7.83
N ALA A 92 14.49 -13.96 -6.79
CA ALA A 92 15.13 -12.87 -6.07
C ALA A 92 15.08 -13.13 -4.56
#